data_AF-A0A4R0XE34-F1
#
_entry.id   AF-A0A4R0XE34-F1
#
_cell.length_a   1.000
_cell.length_b   1.000
_cell.length_c   1.000
_cell.angle_alpha   90.00
_cell.angle_beta   90.00
_cell.angle_gamma   90.00
#
_symmetry.space_group_name_H-M   'P 1'
#
loop_
_entity.id
_entity.type
_entity.pdbx_description
1 polymer ?
#
loop_
_entity_poly.entity_id
_entity_poly.type
_entity_poly.pdbx_seq_one_letter_code
_entity_poly.pdbx_strand_id
1 'polypeptide(L)'
;MNPPFNAWLAEQRRDGWWEDVAREVGPCGFWREMLTVPVDRVETIYWEDYGRNPGAILPIERTPHCGYFGAMRDRIPLAACDRLESDAPEALNQPAKGQRAGGRRWFVQPPHNLAMIRSASFWGNCDAEQKADYEQELRDPLARGMEFLRTHPTQVGLLFVAFPAEP
;
A
#
# COMPACT_ATOMS: atom_id res chain seq x y z
N MET A 1 5.12 -14.16 -14.35
CA MET A 1 4.89 -12.89 -15.07
C MET A 1 3.39 -12.78 -15.33
N ASN A 2 2.70 -11.74 -14.82
CA ASN A 2 1.23 -11.64 -14.89
C ASN A 2 0.78 -11.16 -16.29
N PRO A 3 0.26 -12.04 -17.18
CA PRO A 3 0.03 -11.71 -18.59
C PRO A 3 -0.90 -10.50 -18.84
N PRO A 4 -2.06 -10.37 -18.17
CA PRO A 4 -2.98 -9.25 -18.43
C PRO A 4 -2.44 -7.90 -17.96
N PHE A 5 -1.73 -7.83 -16.82
CA PHE A 5 -1.15 -6.56 -16.35
C PHE A 5 -0.10 -6.03 -17.33
N ASN A 6 0.78 -6.91 -17.82
CA ASN A 6 1.81 -6.51 -18.77
C ASN A 6 1.21 -6.11 -20.13
N ALA A 7 0.16 -6.80 -20.58
CA ALA A 7 -0.55 -6.43 -21.80
C ALA A 7 -1.20 -5.05 -21.68
N TRP A 8 -1.89 -4.78 -20.56
CA TRP A 8 -2.44 -3.46 -20.26
C TRP A 8 -1.36 -2.38 -20.19
N LEU A 9 -0.25 -2.62 -19.48
CA LEU A 9 0.83 -1.65 -19.36
C LEU A 9 1.47 -1.35 -20.74
N ALA A 10 1.61 -2.35 -21.60
CA ALA A 10 2.10 -2.16 -22.96
C ALA A 10 1.11 -1.34 -23.81
N GLU A 11 -0.19 -1.54 -23.63
CA GLU A 11 -1.22 -0.73 -24.29
C GLU A 11 -1.19 0.73 -23.83
N GLN A 12 -1.09 0.98 -22.52
CA GLN A 12 -0.96 2.34 -21.98
C GLN A 12 0.27 3.07 -22.53
N ARG A 13 1.39 2.37 -22.70
CA ARG A 13 2.60 2.93 -23.32
C ARG A 13 2.44 3.23 -24.81
N ARG A 14 1.62 2.44 -25.52
CA ARG A 14 1.31 2.69 -26.94
C ARG A 14 0.40 3.91 -27.10
N ASP A 15 -0.56 4.08 -26.20
CA ASP A 15 -1.42 5.27 -26.14
C ASP A 15 -0.60 6.55 -25.88
N GLY A 16 0.45 6.45 -25.06
CA GLY A 16 1.45 7.51 -24.90
C GLY A 16 1.01 8.68 -24.02
N TRP A 17 -0.20 8.65 -23.46
CA TRP A 17 -0.74 9.72 -22.61
C TRP A 17 0.13 10.02 -21.38
N TRP A 18 0.76 8.98 -20.80
CA TRP A 18 1.65 9.13 -19.64
C TRP A 18 2.98 9.74 -20.02
N GLU A 19 3.47 9.38 -21.21
CA GLU A 19 4.75 9.83 -21.73
C GLU A 19 4.69 11.21 -22.37
N ASP A 20 3.50 11.77 -22.62
CA ASP A 20 3.29 13.08 -23.23
C ASP A 20 3.85 14.23 -22.37
N VAL A 21 4.60 15.15 -22.99
CA VAL A 21 5.14 16.36 -22.34
C VAL A 21 4.05 17.26 -21.77
N ALA A 22 2.81 17.15 -22.27
CA ALA A 22 1.64 17.82 -21.70
C ALA A 22 1.38 17.45 -20.22
N ARG A 23 1.96 16.36 -19.70
CA ARG A 23 1.92 16.02 -18.26
C ARG A 23 2.93 16.81 -17.42
N GLU A 24 3.89 17.47 -18.07
CA GLU A 24 4.90 18.31 -17.41
C GLU A 24 4.53 19.80 -17.41
N VAL A 25 3.50 20.18 -18.17
CA VAL A 25 3.01 21.55 -18.28
C VAL A 25 1.56 21.60 -17.83
N GLY A 26 1.32 22.27 -16.70
CA GLY A 26 -0.03 22.44 -16.18
C GLY A 26 -0.03 22.69 -14.67
N PRO A 27 -1.23 22.97 -14.12
CA PRO A 27 -1.38 23.23 -12.68
C PRO A 27 -1.38 21.95 -11.82
N CYS A 28 -1.48 20.77 -12.45
CA CYS A 28 -1.64 19.50 -11.75
C CYS A 28 -0.38 18.65 -11.83
N GLY A 29 -0.08 17.94 -10.73
CA GLY A 29 0.90 16.85 -10.71
C GLY A 29 0.23 15.51 -11.03
N PHE A 30 1.01 14.60 -11.61
CA PHE A 30 0.58 13.23 -11.92
C PHE A 30 1.54 12.24 -11.27
N TRP A 31 1.02 11.15 -10.71
CA TRP A 31 1.83 10.07 -10.15
C TRP A 31 1.20 8.71 -10.45
N ARG A 32 2.02 7.66 -10.39
CA ARG A 32 1.61 6.26 -10.50
C ARG A 32 2.44 5.44 -9.52
N GLU A 33 1.78 4.71 -8.64
CA GLU A 33 2.40 3.77 -7.70
C GLU A 33 1.97 2.37 -8.11
N MET A 34 2.90 1.61 -8.68
CA MET A 34 2.63 0.27 -9.21
C MET A 34 3.58 -0.73 -8.57
N LEU A 35 3.03 -1.72 -7.89
CA LEU A 35 3.78 -2.80 -7.25
C LEU A 35 3.31 -4.15 -7.81
N THR A 36 4.25 -5.02 -8.12
CA THR A 36 3.98 -6.43 -8.41
C THR A 36 4.57 -7.24 -7.27
N VAL A 37 3.71 -7.83 -6.45
CA VAL A 37 4.12 -8.59 -5.27
C VAL A 37 3.92 -10.09 -5.56
N PRO A 38 4.96 -10.92 -5.45
CA PRO A 38 4.83 -12.37 -5.49
C PRO A 38 3.85 -12.88 -4.42
N VAL A 39 3.09 -13.94 -4.74
CA VAL A 39 2.02 -14.45 -3.86
C VAL A 39 2.56 -14.90 -2.49
N ASP A 40 3.78 -15.42 -2.43
CA ASP A 40 4.46 -15.83 -1.20
C ASP A 40 4.89 -14.65 -0.31
N ARG A 41 4.73 -13.41 -0.77
CA ARG A 41 5.04 -12.17 -0.06
C ARG A 41 3.80 -11.37 0.33
N VAL A 42 2.61 -11.91 0.06
CA VAL A 42 1.33 -11.28 0.39
C VAL A 42 0.74 -11.98 1.60
N GLU A 43 0.22 -11.19 2.53
CA GLU A 43 -0.68 -11.65 3.58
C GLU A 43 -1.97 -10.85 3.52
N THR A 44 -3.06 -11.48 3.95
CA THR A 44 -4.35 -10.82 4.11
C THR A 44 -5.01 -11.29 5.39
N ILE A 45 -5.85 -10.41 5.96
CA ILE A 45 -6.73 -10.74 7.08
C ILE A 45 -8.05 -10.03 6.87
N TYR A 46 -9.13 -10.81 6.93
CA TYR A 46 -10.50 -10.35 6.74
C TYR A 46 -11.42 -11.06 7.72
N TRP A 47 -12.55 -10.43 8.01
CA TRP A 47 -13.72 -11.14 8.50
C TRP A 47 -14.40 -11.88 7.35
N GLU A 48 -14.98 -13.05 7.61
CA GLU A 48 -15.55 -13.94 6.59
C GLU A 48 -16.64 -13.25 5.74
N ASP A 49 -17.36 -12.30 6.33
CA ASP A 49 -18.40 -11.49 5.71
C ASP A 49 -17.87 -10.25 4.95
N TYR A 50 -16.55 -10.04 4.91
CA TYR A 50 -15.89 -8.88 4.30
C TYR A 50 -14.88 -9.25 3.19
N GLY A 51 -15.37 -9.93 2.15
CA GLY A 51 -14.59 -10.23 0.93
C GLY A 51 -14.40 -9.01 0.01
N ARG A 52 -13.45 -8.14 0.34
CA ARG A 52 -13.05 -6.98 -0.50
C ARG A 52 -11.56 -7.02 -0.84
N ASN A 53 -11.13 -6.23 -1.82
CA ASN A 53 -9.73 -6.12 -2.25
C ASN A 53 -9.19 -7.52 -2.69
N PRO A 54 -7.96 -7.97 -2.38
CA PRO A 54 -7.55 -9.34 -2.73
C PRO A 54 -8.52 -10.44 -2.28
N GLY A 55 -9.24 -10.26 -1.17
CA GLY A 55 -10.26 -11.22 -0.70
C GLY A 55 -11.46 -11.39 -1.64
N ALA A 56 -11.63 -10.53 -2.65
CA ALA A 56 -12.65 -10.70 -3.69
C ALA A 56 -12.21 -11.62 -4.84
N ILE A 57 -10.91 -11.91 -4.95
CA ILE A 57 -10.32 -12.65 -6.08
C ILE A 57 -9.46 -13.84 -5.64
N LEU A 58 -9.03 -13.89 -4.39
CA LEU A 58 -8.28 -14.97 -3.77
C LEU A 58 -9.18 -15.77 -2.81
N PRO A 59 -8.94 -17.07 -2.62
CA PRO A 59 -9.66 -17.85 -1.62
C PRO A 59 -9.43 -17.28 -0.22
N ILE A 60 -10.49 -17.23 0.58
CA ILE A 60 -10.43 -16.87 2.00
C ILE A 60 -10.42 -18.15 2.81
N GLU A 61 -9.39 -18.31 3.65
CA GLU A 61 -9.23 -19.47 4.52
C GLU A 61 -9.15 -19.02 5.98
N ARG A 62 -9.60 -19.90 6.88
CA ARG A 62 -9.48 -19.64 8.32
C ARG A 62 -8.02 -19.78 8.73
N THR A 63 -7.55 -18.85 9.55
CA THR A 63 -6.16 -18.85 10.05
C THR A 63 -6.13 -18.77 11.57
N PRO A 64 -5.26 -19.54 12.24
CA PRO A 64 -4.99 -19.37 13.66
C PRO A 64 -4.06 -18.17 13.95
N HIS A 65 -3.46 -17.58 12.91
CA HIS A 65 -2.49 -16.50 13.04
C HIS A 65 -3.19 -15.14 13.10
N CYS A 66 -3.91 -14.88 14.19
CA CYS A 66 -4.56 -13.60 14.50
C CYS A 66 -4.50 -13.27 16.00
N GLY A 67 -4.54 -11.99 16.36
CA GLY A 67 -4.68 -11.56 17.76
C GLY A 67 -3.40 -11.49 18.59
N TYR A 68 -2.21 -11.60 17.97
CA TYR A 68 -0.92 -11.41 18.65
C TYR A 68 0.07 -10.61 17.79
N PHE A 69 1.02 -9.93 18.43
CA PHE A 69 2.10 -9.24 17.73
C PHE A 69 2.99 -10.25 17.00
N GLY A 70 3.17 -10.06 15.70
CA GLY A 70 3.87 -11.01 14.83
C GLY A 70 2.93 -11.83 13.93
N ALA A 71 1.63 -11.90 14.23
CA ALA A 71 0.67 -12.66 13.44
C ALA A 71 0.65 -12.28 11.95
N MET A 72 0.77 -10.98 11.64
CA MET A 72 0.90 -10.48 10.27
C MET A 72 2.08 -11.13 9.54
N ARG A 73 3.23 -11.22 10.21
CA ARG A 73 4.44 -11.82 9.64
C ARG A 73 4.25 -13.32 9.43
N ASP A 74 3.64 -14.01 10.38
CA ASP A 74 3.40 -15.47 10.29
C ASP A 74 2.43 -15.83 9.16
N ARG A 75 1.59 -14.88 8.71
CA ARG A 75 0.72 -15.06 7.53
C ARG A 75 1.43 -14.85 6.19
N ILE A 76 2.68 -14.35 6.17
CA ILE A 76 3.46 -14.21 4.93
C ILE A 76 4.19 -15.54 4.67
N PRO A 77 3.88 -16.29 3.58
CA PRO A 77 4.50 -17.61 3.36
C PRO A 77 6.03 -17.59 3.34
N LEU A 78 6.64 -16.59 2.68
CA LEU A 78 8.08 -16.45 2.59
C LEU A 78 8.76 -16.19 3.95
N ALA A 79 8.05 -15.59 4.92
CA ALA A 79 8.61 -15.26 6.22
C ALA A 79 9.00 -16.49 7.06
N ALA A 80 8.52 -17.68 6.68
CA ALA A 80 8.90 -18.95 7.31
C ALA A 80 10.38 -19.33 7.07
N CYS A 81 10.97 -18.84 5.97
CA CYS A 81 12.35 -19.16 5.60
C CYS A 81 13.21 -17.93 5.23
N ASP A 82 12.62 -16.74 5.14
CA ASP A 82 13.29 -15.48 4.84
C ASP A 82 13.06 -14.46 5.96
N ARG A 83 14.08 -13.66 6.28
CA ARG A 83 14.00 -12.61 7.30
C ARG A 83 13.23 -11.37 6.80
N LEU A 84 13.06 -11.23 5.49
CA LEU A 84 12.44 -10.09 4.81
C LEU A 84 13.17 -8.78 5.13
N GLU A 85 14.51 -8.82 5.19
CA GLU A 85 15.33 -7.65 5.50
C GLU A 85 15.32 -6.62 4.36
N SER A 86 15.15 -5.34 4.71
CA SER A 86 15.20 -4.25 3.75
C SER A 86 16.63 -3.73 3.60
N ASP A 87 16.93 -3.17 2.43
CA ASP A 87 18.15 -2.42 2.12
C ASP A 87 17.96 -0.90 2.31
N ALA A 88 16.90 -0.50 3.02
CA ALA A 88 16.70 0.86 3.48
C ALA A 88 17.52 1.13 4.77
N PRO A 89 18.03 2.37 4.95
CA PRO A 89 17.79 3.54 4.11
C PRO A 89 18.74 3.69 2.91
N GLU A 90 19.75 2.83 2.75
CA GLU A 90 20.79 2.97 1.73
C GLU A 90 20.22 3.03 0.31
N ALA A 91 19.24 2.18 -0.01
CA ALA A 91 18.58 2.17 -1.31
C ALA A 91 17.76 3.44 -1.60
N LEU A 92 17.24 4.12 -0.56
CA LEU A 92 16.45 5.35 -0.72
C LEU A 92 17.30 6.56 -1.13
N ASN A 93 18.61 6.51 -0.86
CA ASN A 93 19.54 7.59 -1.19
C ASN A 93 20.09 7.48 -2.62
N GLN A 94 19.74 6.43 -3.36
CA GLN A 94 20.23 6.22 -4.72
C GLN A 94 19.29 6.87 -5.74
N PRO A 95 19.82 7.64 -6.70
CA PRO A 95 18.98 8.17 -7.77
C PRO A 95 18.39 7.01 -8.57
N ALA A 96 17.11 7.13 -8.89
CA ALA A 96 16.44 6.18 -9.75
C ALA A 96 17.16 6.03 -11.10
N LYS A 97 17.30 4.77 -11.56
CA LYS A 97 17.83 4.50 -12.91
C LYS A 97 16.94 5.18 -13.96
N GLY A 98 17.55 5.99 -14.81
CA GLY A 98 16.86 6.71 -15.90
C GLY A 98 16.32 8.09 -15.51
N GLN A 99 16.55 8.56 -14.28
CA GLN A 99 16.20 9.92 -13.91
C GLN A 99 17.12 10.94 -14.63
N ARG A 100 16.51 11.84 -15.40
CA ARG A 100 17.23 12.94 -16.07
C ARG A 100 17.43 14.10 -15.11
N ALA A 101 18.67 14.56 -14.96
CA ALA A 101 18.97 15.77 -14.21
C ALA A 101 18.19 16.96 -14.79
N GLY A 102 17.47 17.71 -13.94
CA GLY A 102 16.67 18.87 -14.35
C GLY A 102 15.33 18.56 -15.02
N GLY A 103 14.91 17.29 -15.10
CA GLY A 103 13.60 16.92 -15.64
C GLY A 103 12.45 17.16 -14.65
N ARG A 104 11.22 17.35 -15.17
CA ARG A 104 9.99 17.44 -14.36
C ARG A 104 9.40 16.08 -13.96
N ARG A 105 10.01 14.99 -14.42
CA ARG A 105 9.62 13.61 -14.09
C ARG A 105 10.57 13.00 -13.08
N TRP A 106 9.98 12.43 -12.05
CA TRP A 106 10.67 11.73 -10.99
C TRP A 106 10.32 10.24 -11.05
N PHE A 107 11.33 9.40 -10.90
CA PHE A 107 11.13 7.97 -10.70
C PHE A 107 11.67 7.63 -9.32
N VAL A 108 10.98 6.74 -8.61
CA VAL A 108 11.39 6.27 -7.29
C VAL A 108 11.53 4.77 -7.38
N GLN A 109 12.72 4.27 -7.07
CA GLN A 109 12.95 2.84 -6.89
C GLN A 109 12.71 2.53 -5.41
N PRO A 110 11.67 1.74 -5.06
CA PRO A 110 11.47 1.35 -3.67
C PRO A 110 12.60 0.42 -3.20
N PRO A 111 12.92 0.43 -1.89
CA PRO A 111 13.87 -0.50 -1.30
C PRO A 111 13.35 -1.93 -1.40
N HIS A 112 14.27 -2.89 -1.37
CA HIS A 112 13.91 -4.30 -1.25
C HIS A 112 13.11 -4.52 0.04
N ASN A 113 12.14 -5.45 0.00
CA ASN A 113 11.25 -5.75 1.11
C ASN A 113 10.48 -4.53 1.67
N LEU A 114 10.19 -3.52 0.84
CA LEU A 114 9.22 -2.47 1.18
C LEU A 114 7.88 -3.11 1.57
N ALA A 115 7.39 -2.77 2.77
CA ALA A 115 6.06 -3.15 3.22
C ALA A 115 5.02 -2.13 2.76
N MET A 116 3.92 -2.61 2.18
CA MET A 116 2.74 -1.79 1.87
C MET A 116 1.53 -2.37 2.61
N ILE A 117 0.90 -1.56 3.45
CA ILE A 117 -0.33 -1.91 4.14
C ILE A 117 -1.51 -1.13 3.55
N ARG A 118 -2.60 -1.85 3.29
CA ARG A 118 -3.91 -1.26 3.01
C ARG A 118 -4.88 -1.75 4.07
N SER A 119 -5.03 -0.95 5.13
CA SER A 119 -6.07 -1.15 6.13
C SER A 119 -7.30 -0.34 5.74
N ALA A 120 -8.46 -1.00 5.69
CA ALA A 120 -9.72 -0.35 5.39
C ALA A 120 -10.69 -0.60 6.54
N SER A 121 -11.26 0.48 7.06
CA SER A 121 -12.41 0.42 7.96
C SER A 121 -13.68 0.52 7.12
N PHE A 122 -14.64 -0.38 7.36
CA PHE A 122 -15.96 -0.32 6.74
C PHE A 122 -17.03 -0.53 7.79
N TRP A 123 -17.92 0.45 7.91
CA TRP A 123 -19.01 0.48 8.90
C TRP A 123 -20.39 0.46 8.26
N GLY A 124 -20.48 0.23 6.94
CA GLY A 124 -21.76 0.28 6.22
C GLY A 124 -22.76 -0.81 6.60
N ASN A 125 -22.30 -1.87 7.28
CA ASN A 125 -23.12 -2.95 7.79
C ASN A 125 -23.27 -2.94 9.33
N CYS A 126 -22.72 -1.92 10.00
CA CYS A 126 -22.82 -1.82 11.45
C CYS A 126 -24.24 -1.42 11.86
N ASP A 127 -24.74 -2.01 12.94
CA ASP A 127 -25.94 -1.52 13.61
C ASP A 127 -25.66 -0.18 14.34
N ALA A 128 -26.69 0.37 14.98
CA ALA A 128 -26.59 1.67 15.66
C ALA A 128 -25.60 1.65 16.84
N GLU A 129 -25.49 0.53 17.55
CA GLU A 129 -24.59 0.38 18.70
C GLU A 129 -23.14 0.26 18.21
N GLN A 130 -22.88 -0.62 17.26
CA GLN A 130 -21.57 -0.80 16.63
C GLN A 130 -21.05 0.47 15.95
N LYS A 131 -21.96 1.26 15.34
CA LYS A 131 -21.61 2.54 14.76
C LYS A 131 -21.24 3.56 15.83
N ALA A 132 -22.00 3.63 16.92
CA ALA A 132 -21.70 4.52 18.04
C ALA A 132 -20.35 4.19 18.68
N ASP A 133 -20.06 2.90 18.89
CA ASP A 133 -18.77 2.43 19.40
C ASP A 133 -17.61 2.83 18.48
N TYR A 134 -17.76 2.67 17.16
CA TYR A 134 -16.74 3.14 16.21
C TYR A 134 -16.50 4.65 16.31
N GLU A 135 -17.58 5.44 16.30
CA GLU A 135 -17.50 6.91 16.33
C GLU A 135 -16.91 7.43 17.64
N GLN A 136 -17.25 6.83 18.77
CA GLN A 136 -16.83 7.29 20.10
C GLN A 136 -15.47 6.75 20.52
N GLU A 137 -15.20 5.46 20.28
CA GLU A 137 -14.05 4.78 20.85
C GLU A 137 -12.91 4.52 19.86
N LEU A 138 -13.21 4.34 18.56
CA LEU A 138 -12.21 3.90 17.57
C LEU A 138 -11.73 5.02 16.65
N ARG A 139 -12.63 5.91 16.23
CA ARG A 139 -12.36 6.94 15.24
C ARG A 139 -11.27 7.91 15.69
N ASP A 140 -11.38 8.42 16.92
CA ASP A 140 -10.46 9.42 17.44
C ASP A 140 -9.04 8.88 17.67
N PRO A 141 -8.84 7.70 18.30
CA PRO A 141 -7.53 7.06 18.35
C PRO A 141 -6.94 6.77 16.97
N LEU A 142 -7.75 6.29 16.02
CA LEU A 142 -7.31 6.04 14.65
C LEU A 142 -6.82 7.33 13.99
N ALA A 143 -7.60 8.42 14.06
CA ALA A 143 -7.23 9.71 13.51
C ALA A 143 -5.91 10.24 14.11
N ARG A 144 -5.74 10.14 15.43
CA ARG A 144 -4.48 10.52 16.09
C ARG A 144 -3.30 9.67 15.63
N GLY A 145 -3.50 8.37 15.46
CA GLY A 145 -2.47 7.45 14.95
C GLY A 145 -2.05 7.81 13.52
N MET A 146 -3.02 8.06 12.63
CA MET A 146 -2.75 8.46 11.25
C MET A 146 -2.05 9.82 11.17
N GLU A 147 -2.45 10.77 12.02
CA GLU A 147 -1.80 12.07 12.13
C GLU A 147 -0.36 11.96 12.63
N PHE A 148 -0.11 11.09 13.61
CA PHE A 148 1.25 10.80 14.09
C PHE A 148 2.12 10.23 12.97
N LEU A 149 1.63 9.22 12.24
CA LEU A 149 2.33 8.64 11.09
C LEU A 149 2.65 9.71 10.03
N ARG A 150 1.70 10.61 9.75
CA ARG A 150 1.86 11.69 8.77
C ARG A 150 2.89 12.73 9.19
N THR A 151 2.97 13.06 10.48
CA THR A 151 3.81 14.13 11.02
C THR A 151 5.19 13.65 11.48
N HIS A 152 5.35 12.37 11.78
CA HIS A 152 6.60 11.77 12.26
C HIS A 152 7.09 10.57 11.41
N PRO A 153 7.03 10.63 10.06
CA PRO A 153 7.25 9.45 9.21
C PRO A 153 8.65 8.84 9.37
N THR A 154 9.68 9.67 9.52
CA THR A 154 11.07 9.19 9.67
C THR A 154 11.34 8.48 10.99
N GLN A 155 10.60 8.82 12.06
CA GLN A 155 10.76 8.17 13.37
C GLN A 155 10.29 6.72 13.37
N VAL A 156 9.38 6.38 12.45
CA VAL A 156 8.77 5.05 12.35
C VAL A 156 9.15 4.30 11.07
N GLY A 157 10.08 4.84 10.27
CA GLY A 157 10.48 4.23 9.00
C GLY A 157 9.40 4.23 7.92
N LEU A 158 8.45 5.16 8.00
CA LEU A 158 7.33 5.29 7.05
C LEU A 158 7.74 6.17 5.86
N LEU A 159 7.51 5.65 4.65
CA LEU A 159 7.79 6.41 3.42
C LEU A 159 6.61 7.29 3.00
N PHE A 160 5.40 6.76 3.13
CA PHE A 160 4.19 7.43 2.66
C PHE A 160 2.97 6.92 3.43
N VAL A 161 2.02 7.82 3.69
CA VAL A 161 0.70 7.48 4.22
C VAL A 161 -0.36 8.32 3.52
N ALA A 162 -1.41 7.65 3.05
CA ALA A 162 -2.63 8.28 2.60
C ALA A 162 -3.75 7.86 3.54
N PHE A 163 -4.28 8.83 4.28
CA PHE A 163 -5.53 8.69 5.00
C PHE A 163 -6.49 9.70 4.37
N PRO A 164 -7.59 9.27 3.73
CA PRO A 164 -8.53 10.22 3.20
C PRO A 164 -9.03 11.09 4.34
N ALA A 165 -8.85 12.40 4.23
CA ALA A 165 -9.58 13.33 5.06
C ALA A 165 -11.06 13.04 4.83
N GLU A 166 -11.84 12.89 5.90
CA GLU A 166 -13.29 12.92 5.74
C GLU A 166 -13.69 14.26 5.12
N PRO A 167 -14.75 14.28 4.28
CA PRO A 167 -15.29 15.51 3.71
C PRO A 167 -15.67 16.54 4.78
#